data_AF-A0A8H6E1L6-F1
#
_entry.id   AF-A0A8H6E1L6-F1
#
_cell.length_a   1.000
_cell.length_b   1.000
_cell.length_c   1.000
_cell.angle_alpha   90.00
_cell.angle_beta   90.00
_cell.angle_gamma   90.00
#
_symmetry.space_group_name_H-M   'P 1'
#
loop_
_entity.id
_entity.type
_entity.pdbx_description
1 polymer ?
#
loop_
_entity_poly.entity_id
_entity_poly.type
_entity_poly.pdbx_seq_one_letter_code
_entity_poly.pdbx_strand_id
1 'polypeptide(L)'
;MASPSSTAAYLISASNWDQEAEEYIRHVVYRRPGKGTGAVPSAYPSTKFEFSWILSTLLAAGFTSTDLDCPGATLMTQTLRQSLMTGVGTIGFAPDLQPDADDTAKSIFVLGQLLDQPEEVSVNGMIRAFEAESYFLTYPAERDPSFSANCNVLIALLHTGDPMPSIKQIVKVTKYLCECWWSSYGNIKDKWI
;
A
#
# COMPACT_ATOMS: atom_id res chain seq x y z
N MET A 1 -3.31 -14.80 0.41
CA MET A 1 -4.28 -13.71 0.69
C MET A 1 -4.23 -13.17 2.12
N ALA A 2 -3.33 -13.64 3.00
CA ALA A 2 -3.15 -13.06 4.34
C ALA A 2 -4.44 -12.93 5.17
N SER A 3 -5.43 -13.82 4.98
CA SER A 3 -6.73 -13.75 5.66
C SER A 3 -6.89 -14.96 6.58
N PRO A 4 -6.89 -14.77 7.91
CA PRO A 4 -7.10 -15.87 8.85
C PRO A 4 -8.41 -16.63 8.63
N SER A 5 -9.51 -15.94 8.33
CA SER A 5 -10.81 -16.59 8.06
C SER A 5 -10.77 -17.42 6.78
N SER A 6 -10.18 -16.90 5.70
CA SER A 6 -10.04 -17.65 4.44
C SER A 6 -9.14 -18.87 4.61
N THR A 7 -8.04 -18.75 5.35
CA THR A 7 -7.13 -19.88 5.61
C THR A 7 -7.80 -20.94 6.49
N ALA A 8 -8.60 -20.53 7.47
CA ALA A 8 -9.40 -21.47 8.27
C ALA A 8 -10.44 -22.21 7.43
N ALA A 9 -11.17 -21.51 6.56
CA ALA A 9 -12.15 -22.12 5.65
C ALA A 9 -11.50 -23.12 4.67
N TYR A 10 -10.30 -22.77 4.16
CA TYR A 10 -9.47 -23.65 3.35
C TYR A 10 -9.13 -24.94 4.12
N LEU A 11 -8.58 -24.82 5.33
CA LEU A 11 -8.21 -25.96 6.18
C LEU A 11 -9.40 -26.88 6.48
N ILE A 12 -10.56 -26.31 6.82
CA ILE A 12 -11.78 -27.07 7.12
C ILE A 12 -12.24 -27.90 5.91
N SER A 13 -11.98 -27.40 4.70
CA SER A 13 -12.44 -28.01 3.45
C SER A 13 -11.37 -28.86 2.76
N ALA A 14 -10.14 -28.89 3.28
CA ALA A 14 -9.02 -29.56 2.64
C ALA A 14 -9.15 -31.09 2.78
N SER A 15 -8.99 -31.82 1.66
CA SER A 15 -9.02 -33.29 1.66
C SER A 15 -7.85 -33.92 2.43
N ASN A 16 -6.72 -33.22 2.50
CA ASN A 16 -5.57 -33.55 3.33
C ASN A 16 -5.25 -32.33 4.19
N TRP A 17 -4.89 -32.55 5.45
CA TRP A 17 -4.53 -31.47 6.35
C TRP A 17 -3.26 -30.77 5.88
N ASP A 18 -3.31 -29.44 5.78
CA ASP A 18 -2.18 -28.60 5.39
C ASP A 18 -1.50 -28.03 6.64
N GLN A 19 -0.28 -28.51 6.93
CA GLN A 19 0.48 -28.08 8.09
C GLN A 19 0.89 -26.59 8.01
N GLU A 20 1.22 -26.06 6.84
CA GLU A 20 1.65 -24.66 6.70
C GLU A 20 0.49 -23.71 6.98
N ALA A 21 -0.72 -24.04 6.50
CA ALA A 21 -1.92 -23.27 6.78
C ALA A 21 -2.28 -23.32 8.28
N GLU A 22 -2.15 -24.47 8.95
CA GLU A 22 -2.35 -24.57 10.41
C GLU A 22 -1.31 -23.75 11.18
N GLU A 23 -0.03 -23.86 10.81
CA GLU A 23 1.06 -23.09 11.40
C GLU A 23 0.83 -21.59 11.27
N TYR A 24 0.37 -21.13 10.11
CA TYR A 24 -0.02 -19.73 9.91
C TYR A 24 -1.12 -19.33 10.91
N ILE A 25 -2.21 -20.09 11.03
CA ILE A 25 -3.31 -19.77 11.96
C ILE A 25 -2.81 -19.77 13.41
N ARG A 26 -2.01 -20.77 13.82
CA ARG A 26 -1.40 -20.81 15.15
C ARG A 26 -0.53 -19.58 15.41
N HIS A 27 0.30 -19.19 14.44
CA HIS A 27 1.14 -18.00 14.55
C HIS A 27 0.30 -16.73 14.76
N VAL A 28 -0.80 -16.57 14.00
CA VAL A 28 -1.71 -15.43 14.16
C VAL A 28 -2.36 -15.43 15.56
N VAL A 29 -2.82 -16.58 16.06
CA VAL A 29 -3.47 -16.67 17.38
C VAL A 29 -2.51 -16.41 18.54
N TYR A 30 -1.31 -17.00 18.50
CA TYR A 30 -0.39 -16.98 19.63
C TYR A 30 0.52 -15.75 19.69
N ARG A 31 0.93 -15.19 18.55
CA ARG A 31 2.00 -14.19 18.53
C ARG A 31 1.52 -12.74 18.38
N ARG A 32 0.21 -12.50 18.24
CA ARG A 32 -0.35 -11.19 17.78
C ARG A 32 -1.39 -10.65 18.76
N PRO A 33 -2.22 -9.60 18.48
CA PRO A 33 -3.02 -8.92 19.50
C PRO A 33 -3.83 -9.85 20.40
N GLY A 34 -4.25 -11.00 19.85
CA GLY A 34 -4.88 -12.06 20.61
C GLY A 34 -4.02 -12.58 21.77
N LYS A 35 -2.69 -12.69 21.66
CA LYS A 35 -1.78 -13.24 22.69
C LYS A 35 -2.31 -14.54 23.32
N GLY A 36 -2.92 -15.41 22.50
CA GLY A 36 -3.56 -16.65 22.96
C GLY A 36 -5.01 -16.51 23.47
N THR A 37 -5.64 -15.33 23.42
CA THR A 37 -7.08 -15.12 23.74
C THR A 37 -8.03 -15.66 22.66
N GLY A 38 -7.51 -16.10 21.51
CA GLY A 38 -8.28 -16.59 20.38
C GLY A 38 -8.72 -15.52 19.38
N ALA A 39 -8.53 -14.23 19.67
CA ALA A 39 -8.82 -13.15 18.72
C ALA A 39 -7.79 -13.09 17.57
N VAL A 40 -8.27 -12.89 16.35
CA VAL A 40 -7.45 -12.76 15.14
C VAL A 40 -7.90 -11.55 14.30
N PRO A 41 -6.98 -10.86 13.59
CA PRO A 41 -7.33 -9.76 12.68
C PRO A 41 -7.98 -10.27 11.39
N SER A 42 -8.58 -9.36 10.62
CA SER A 42 -9.13 -9.67 9.29
C SER A 42 -8.05 -9.96 8.25
N ALA A 43 -6.89 -9.28 8.34
CA ALA A 43 -5.73 -9.48 7.49
C ALA A 43 -4.43 -9.52 8.31
N TYR A 44 -3.50 -10.41 7.95
CA TYR A 44 -2.19 -10.54 8.59
C TYR A 44 -1.18 -11.31 7.73
N PRO A 45 0.10 -10.88 7.64
CA PRO A 45 0.64 -9.64 8.19
C PRO A 45 0.23 -8.41 7.36
N SER A 46 0.47 -7.22 7.91
CA SER A 46 0.23 -5.89 7.29
C SER A 46 1.47 -5.02 7.30
N THR A 47 2.66 -5.63 7.36
CA THR A 47 3.92 -4.95 7.66
C THR A 47 4.25 -3.80 6.70
N LYS A 48 4.07 -4.00 5.39
CA LYS A 48 4.46 -2.98 4.40
C LYS A 48 3.49 -1.80 4.42
N PHE A 49 2.19 -2.08 4.57
CA PHE A 49 1.16 -1.09 4.81
C PHE A 49 1.41 -0.28 6.08
N GLU A 50 1.69 -0.93 7.20
CA GLU A 50 2.00 -0.24 8.46
C GLU A 50 3.21 0.67 8.30
N PHE A 51 4.28 0.19 7.67
CA PHE A 51 5.51 0.96 7.48
C PHE A 51 5.30 2.17 6.57
N SER A 52 4.64 1.98 5.42
CA SER A 52 4.37 3.08 4.49
C SER A 52 3.44 4.11 5.13
N TRP A 53 2.46 3.70 5.95
CA TRP A 53 1.50 4.62 6.57
C TRP A 53 2.12 5.39 7.73
N ILE A 54 2.89 4.73 8.60
CA ILE A 54 3.60 5.40 9.69
C ILE A 54 4.52 6.47 9.14
N LEU A 55 5.40 6.10 8.19
CA LEU A 55 6.38 7.03 7.63
C LEU A 55 5.72 8.16 6.83
N SER A 56 4.75 7.85 5.96
CA SER A 56 4.06 8.89 5.18
C SER A 56 3.27 9.86 6.05
N THR A 57 2.70 9.39 7.16
CA THR A 57 1.98 10.24 8.12
C THR A 57 2.93 11.19 8.84
N LEU A 58 4.09 10.69 9.29
CA LEU A 58 5.10 11.54 9.93
C LEU A 58 5.63 12.59 8.94
N LEU A 59 5.94 12.20 7.71
CA LEU A 59 6.34 13.14 6.65
C LEU A 59 5.27 14.20 6.38
N ALA A 60 3.99 13.79 6.29
CA ALA A 60 2.88 14.73 6.11
C ALA A 60 2.68 15.67 7.30
N ALA A 61 3.07 15.26 8.51
CA ALA A 61 3.08 16.10 9.70
C ALA A 61 4.29 17.06 9.77
N GLY A 62 5.19 17.02 8.78
CA GLY A 62 6.33 17.93 8.65
C GLY A 62 7.64 17.42 9.27
N PHE A 63 7.71 16.15 9.69
CA PHE A 63 8.96 15.54 10.13
C PHE A 63 9.90 15.33 8.94
N THR A 64 11.17 15.68 9.12
CA THR A 64 12.21 15.57 8.09
C THR A 64 12.94 14.21 8.16
N SER A 65 13.77 13.91 7.17
CA SER A 65 14.63 12.72 7.21
C SER A 65 15.55 12.71 8.43
N THR A 66 16.02 13.88 8.88
CA THR A 66 16.84 14.03 10.10
C THR A 66 16.04 13.73 11.37
N ASP A 67 14.78 14.17 11.45
CA ASP A 67 13.92 13.87 12.61
C ASP A 67 13.60 12.38 12.71
N LEU A 68 13.62 11.68 11.58
CA LEU A 68 13.34 10.26 11.45
C LEU A 68 14.60 9.39 11.43
N ASP A 69 15.79 9.95 11.67
CA ASP A 69 17.06 9.20 11.67
C ASP A 69 17.17 8.31 12.92
N CYS A 70 16.51 7.16 12.86
CA CYS A 70 16.53 6.16 13.92
C CYS A 70 16.50 4.74 13.32
N PRO A 71 17.02 3.73 14.07
CA PRO A 71 17.09 2.36 13.55
C PRO A 71 15.75 1.79 13.07
N GLY A 72 14.64 2.19 13.70
CA GLY A 72 13.30 1.75 13.32
C GLY A 72 12.88 2.28 11.95
N ALA A 73 12.97 3.59 11.73
CA ALA A 73 12.62 4.19 10.45
C ALA A 73 13.56 3.73 9.32
N THR A 74 14.85 3.53 9.61
CA THR A 74 15.81 2.96 8.67
C THR A 74 15.40 1.55 8.25
N LEU A 75 15.03 0.68 9.19
CA LEU A 75 14.54 -0.67 8.89
C LEU A 75 13.27 -0.64 8.04
N MET A 76 12.30 0.22 8.40
CA MET A 76 11.06 0.38 7.64
C MET A 76 11.33 0.83 6.21
N THR A 77 12.14 1.87 6.03
CA THR A 77 12.51 2.43 4.73
C THR A 77 13.24 1.40 3.87
N GLN A 78 14.21 0.68 4.42
CA GLN A 78 14.93 -0.38 3.71
C GLN A 78 14.00 -1.53 3.31
N THR A 79 13.06 -1.91 4.19
CA THR A 79 12.07 -2.96 3.90
C THR A 79 11.16 -2.56 2.72
N LEU A 80 10.69 -1.30 2.71
CA LEU A 80 9.89 -0.77 1.60
C LEU A 80 10.70 -0.69 0.30
N ARG A 81 11.94 -0.20 0.36
CA ARG A 81 12.84 -0.12 -0.80
C ARG A 81 13.05 -1.49 -1.43
N GLN A 82 13.44 -2.47 -0.63
CA GLN A 82 13.67 -3.84 -1.10
C GLN A 82 12.40 -4.43 -1.71
N SER A 83 11.25 -4.21 -1.07
CA SER A 83 9.97 -4.73 -1.55
C SER A 83 9.56 -4.12 -2.89
N LEU A 84 9.74 -2.80 -3.06
CA LEU A 84 9.44 -2.09 -4.30
C LEU A 84 10.37 -2.53 -5.45
N MET A 85 11.66 -2.73 -5.16
CA MET A 85 12.63 -3.25 -6.13
C MET A 85 12.28 -4.68 -6.57
N THR A 86 12.00 -5.57 -5.62
CA THR A 86 11.61 -6.95 -5.92
C THR A 86 10.29 -7.01 -6.69
N GLY A 87 9.35 -6.13 -6.40
CA GLY A 87 8.06 -6.01 -7.11
C GLY A 87 8.10 -5.16 -8.38
N VAL A 88 9.29 -4.85 -8.92
CA VAL A 88 9.49 -4.12 -10.19
C VAL A 88 8.74 -2.78 -10.23
N GLY A 89 8.81 -2.05 -9.11
CA GLY A 89 8.15 -0.75 -8.95
C GLY A 89 6.70 -0.83 -8.46
N THR A 90 6.28 -1.98 -7.93
CA THR A 90 4.98 -2.16 -7.27
C THR A 90 5.13 -2.93 -5.96
N ILE A 91 4.20 -2.76 -5.03
CA ILE A 91 4.20 -3.40 -3.72
C ILE A 91 2.75 -3.66 -3.28
N GLY A 92 2.52 -4.71 -2.51
CA GLY A 92 1.26 -4.93 -1.79
C GLY A 92 1.47 -4.77 -0.28
N PHE A 93 0.39 -4.70 0.49
CA PHE A 93 0.43 -4.46 1.95
C PHE A 93 1.28 -5.43 2.78
N ALA A 94 1.60 -6.62 2.25
CA ALA A 94 2.45 -7.61 2.91
C ALA A 94 3.37 -8.37 1.93
N PRO A 95 4.36 -9.15 2.44
CA PRO A 95 5.15 -10.07 1.61
C PRO A 95 4.27 -11.00 0.78
N ASP A 96 4.66 -11.23 -0.48
CA ASP A 96 4.05 -12.18 -1.42
C ASP A 96 2.56 -11.98 -1.71
N LEU A 97 2.01 -10.83 -1.34
CA LEU A 97 0.65 -10.44 -1.71
C LEU A 97 0.65 -9.62 -3.00
N GLN A 98 -0.49 -9.69 -3.69
CA GLN A 98 -0.71 -8.95 -4.91
C GLN A 98 -0.49 -7.44 -4.66
N PRO A 99 0.30 -6.77 -5.51
CA PRO A 99 0.48 -5.33 -5.42
C PRO A 99 -0.80 -4.54 -5.65
N ASP A 100 -0.87 -3.37 -5.01
CA ASP A 100 -1.92 -2.38 -5.22
C ASP A 100 -1.36 -0.96 -5.33
N ALA A 101 -2.14 -0.08 -5.95
CA ALA A 101 -1.74 1.30 -6.17
C ALA A 101 -1.60 2.10 -4.88
N ASP A 102 -2.33 1.75 -3.81
CA ASP A 102 -2.37 2.55 -2.58
C ASP A 102 -1.05 2.39 -1.81
N ASP A 103 -0.67 1.16 -1.50
CA ASP A 103 0.61 0.83 -0.86
C ASP A 103 1.80 1.18 -1.76
N THR A 104 1.66 1.00 -3.07
CA THR A 104 2.70 1.37 -4.04
C THR A 104 2.95 2.88 -4.05
N ALA A 105 1.91 3.69 -4.20
CA ALA A 105 2.06 5.14 -4.25
C ALA A 105 2.72 5.71 -3.00
N LYS A 106 2.31 5.21 -1.84
CA LYS A 106 2.80 5.70 -0.55
C LYS A 106 4.18 5.20 -0.22
N SER A 107 4.54 3.99 -0.63
CA SER A 107 5.93 3.52 -0.57
C SER A 107 6.82 4.37 -1.47
N ILE A 108 6.38 4.68 -2.69
CA ILE A 108 7.10 5.57 -3.62
C ILE A 108 7.29 6.97 -3.00
N PHE A 109 6.23 7.55 -2.44
CA PHE A 109 6.29 8.84 -1.75
C PHE A 109 7.31 8.80 -0.62
N VAL A 110 7.19 7.86 0.32
CA VAL A 110 8.10 7.71 1.47
C VAL A 110 9.55 7.60 1.02
N LEU A 111 9.84 6.71 0.06
CA LEU A 111 11.19 6.50 -0.43
C LEU A 111 11.74 7.73 -1.15
N GLY A 112 10.91 8.43 -1.93
CA GLY A 112 11.31 9.67 -2.59
C GLY A 112 11.61 10.83 -1.61
N GLN A 113 11.08 10.78 -0.38
CA GLN A 113 11.36 11.79 0.65
C GLN A 113 12.54 11.40 1.57
N LEU A 114 12.80 10.11 1.76
CA LEU A 114 13.76 9.62 2.76
C LEU A 114 15.09 9.11 2.19
N LEU A 115 15.15 8.77 0.89
CA LEU A 115 16.41 8.33 0.29
C LEU A 115 17.25 9.52 -0.17
N ASP A 116 18.56 9.43 0.01
CA ASP A 116 19.52 10.43 -0.48
C ASP A 116 19.58 10.51 -2.01
N GLN A 117 19.19 9.42 -2.70
CA GLN A 117 19.14 9.30 -4.16
C GLN A 117 17.70 9.05 -4.65
N PRO A 118 16.83 10.08 -4.61
CA PRO A 118 15.41 9.93 -4.96
C PRO A 118 15.20 9.52 -6.41
N GLU A 119 16.16 9.73 -7.31
CA GLU A 119 16.12 9.31 -8.71
C GLU A 119 16.05 7.79 -8.91
N GLU A 120 16.41 7.00 -7.90
CA GLU A 120 16.24 5.55 -7.91
C GLU A 120 14.77 5.14 -7.75
N VAL A 121 13.91 6.03 -7.24
CA VAL A 121 12.50 5.76 -6.99
C VAL A 121 11.66 6.24 -8.17
N SER A 122 11.14 5.29 -8.95
CA SER A 122 10.35 5.59 -10.14
C SER A 122 8.86 5.32 -9.95
N VAL A 123 8.02 6.29 -10.36
CA VAL A 123 6.56 6.13 -10.47
C VAL A 123 6.13 5.22 -11.63
N ASN A 124 7.03 4.91 -12.57
CA ASN A 124 6.66 4.22 -13.81
C ASN A 124 6.14 2.79 -13.59
N GLY A 125 6.61 2.08 -12.55
CA GLY A 125 6.08 0.76 -12.20
C GLY A 125 4.60 0.82 -11.84
N MET A 126 4.25 1.76 -10.96
CA MET A 126 2.87 2.07 -10.57
C MET A 126 2.01 2.49 -11.76
N ILE A 127 2.50 3.40 -12.61
CA ILE A 127 1.77 3.85 -13.82
C ILE A 127 1.45 2.67 -14.73
N ARG A 128 2.44 1.85 -15.08
CA ARG A 128 2.23 0.70 -15.96
C ARG A 128 1.24 -0.33 -15.38
N ALA A 129 1.24 -0.51 -14.07
CA ALA A 129 0.44 -1.55 -13.41
C ALA A 129 -1.02 -1.14 -13.19
N PHE A 130 -1.27 0.15 -12.91
CA PHE A 130 -2.54 0.59 -12.33
C PHE A 130 -3.25 1.70 -13.12
N GLU A 131 -2.62 2.32 -14.13
CA GLU A 131 -3.27 3.35 -14.94
C GLU A 131 -4.45 2.78 -15.73
N ALA A 132 -5.64 3.35 -15.52
CA ALA A 132 -6.82 3.13 -16.34
C ALA A 132 -7.14 4.37 -17.19
N GLU A 133 -8.28 4.36 -17.89
CA GLU A 133 -8.65 5.42 -18.83
C GLU A 133 -8.77 6.80 -18.13
N SER A 134 -9.51 6.88 -17.03
CA SER A 134 -9.82 8.15 -16.34
C SER A 134 -9.25 8.25 -14.91
N TYR A 135 -8.77 7.16 -14.33
CA TYR A 135 -8.24 7.11 -12.96
C TYR A 135 -7.20 5.98 -12.83
N PHE A 136 -6.72 5.73 -11.61
CA PHE A 136 -5.87 4.58 -11.27
C PHE A 136 -6.65 3.53 -10.49
N LEU A 137 -6.55 2.27 -10.92
CA LEU A 137 -7.11 1.13 -10.21
C LEU A 137 -6.33 0.89 -8.92
N THR A 138 -6.97 0.45 -7.85
CA THR A 138 -6.26 -0.06 -6.66
C THR A 138 -5.67 -1.43 -6.97
N TYR A 139 -6.48 -2.39 -7.41
CA TYR A 139 -6.03 -3.68 -7.92
C TYR A 139 -6.38 -3.84 -9.41
N PRO A 140 -5.54 -4.53 -10.21
CA PRO A 140 -5.91 -4.93 -11.57
C PRO A 140 -7.25 -5.70 -11.57
N ALA A 141 -8.12 -5.38 -12.53
CA ALA A 141 -9.46 -5.97 -12.68
C ALA A 141 -10.47 -5.71 -11.55
N GLU A 142 -10.26 -4.68 -10.72
CA GLU A 142 -11.31 -4.21 -9.82
C GLU A 142 -12.48 -3.54 -10.54
N ARG A 143 -13.65 -3.52 -9.91
CA ARG A 143 -14.87 -2.86 -10.45
C ARG A 143 -15.02 -1.43 -9.97
N ASP A 144 -14.74 -1.19 -8.69
CA ASP A 144 -15.03 0.08 -8.02
C ASP A 144 -13.73 0.84 -7.76
N PRO A 145 -13.62 2.11 -8.21
CA PRO A 145 -12.42 2.91 -7.98
C PRO A 145 -12.31 3.34 -6.52
N SER A 146 -11.08 3.56 -6.04
CA SER A 146 -10.81 4.15 -4.72
C SER A 146 -10.42 5.61 -4.86
N PHE A 147 -11.12 6.48 -4.13
CA PHE A 147 -10.77 7.89 -4.01
C PHE A 147 -9.42 8.05 -3.28
N SER A 148 -9.21 7.36 -2.16
CA SER A 148 -7.99 7.48 -1.37
C SER A 148 -6.76 6.97 -2.11
N ALA A 149 -6.86 5.84 -2.83
CA ALA A 149 -5.76 5.33 -3.65
C ALA A 149 -5.36 6.35 -4.73
N ASN A 150 -6.34 6.99 -5.38
CA ASN A 150 -6.07 8.03 -6.38
C ASN A 150 -5.46 9.30 -5.76
N CYS A 151 -5.85 9.69 -4.54
CA CYS A 151 -5.17 10.76 -3.80
C CYS A 151 -3.69 10.41 -3.55
N ASN A 152 -3.41 9.19 -3.09
CA ASN A 152 -2.05 8.75 -2.82
C ASN A 152 -1.21 8.65 -4.10
N VAL A 153 -1.78 8.17 -5.21
CA VAL A 153 -1.15 8.22 -6.54
C VAL A 153 -0.79 9.66 -6.93
N LEU A 154 -1.71 10.62 -6.78
CA LEU A 154 -1.44 12.02 -7.09
C LEU A 154 -0.30 12.58 -6.24
N ILE A 155 -0.29 12.28 -4.93
CA ILE A 155 0.79 12.69 -4.02
C ILE A 155 2.14 12.14 -4.50
N ALA A 156 2.21 10.86 -4.85
CA ALA A 156 3.44 10.24 -5.35
C ALA A 156 3.92 10.88 -6.66
N LEU A 157 3.01 11.12 -7.61
CA LEU A 157 3.34 11.75 -8.90
C LEU A 157 3.86 13.19 -8.75
N LEU A 158 3.40 13.92 -7.73
CA LEU A 158 3.79 15.31 -7.49
C LEU A 158 5.08 15.46 -6.69
N HIS A 159 5.40 14.50 -5.82
CA HIS A 159 6.48 14.64 -4.83
C HIS A 159 7.67 13.71 -5.05
N THR A 160 7.63 12.82 -6.06
CA THR A 160 8.74 11.93 -6.39
C THR A 160 9.37 12.31 -7.73
N GLY A 161 10.56 12.92 -7.69
CA GLY A 161 11.32 13.30 -8.88
C GLY A 161 10.70 14.48 -9.67
N ASP A 162 11.03 14.58 -10.95
CA ASP A 162 10.42 15.56 -11.86
C ASP A 162 8.99 15.13 -12.24
N PRO A 163 7.95 15.95 -11.96
CA PRO A 163 6.57 15.61 -12.30
C PRO A 163 6.26 15.75 -13.80
N MET A 164 7.08 16.49 -14.57
CA MET A 164 6.77 16.82 -15.97
C MET A 164 6.55 15.61 -16.89
N PRO A 165 7.34 14.52 -16.79
CA PRO A 165 7.09 13.31 -17.58
C PRO A 165 5.72 12.67 -17.32
N SER A 166 5.16 12.87 -16.12
CA SER A 166 3.89 12.28 -15.69
C SER A 166 2.73 13.29 -15.70
N ILE A 167 2.88 14.44 -16.37
CA ILE A 167 1.88 15.52 -16.34
C ILE A 167 0.50 15.07 -16.83
N LYS A 168 0.45 14.14 -17.78
CA LYS A 168 -0.83 13.59 -18.29
C LYS A 168 -1.55 12.78 -17.21
N GLN A 169 -0.82 11.97 -16.45
CA GLN A 169 -1.32 11.18 -15.33
C GLN A 169 -1.76 12.09 -14.17
N ILE A 170 -0.99 13.15 -13.88
CA ILE A 170 -1.34 14.16 -12.87
C ILE A 170 -2.67 14.84 -13.22
N VAL A 171 -2.82 15.32 -14.47
CA VAL A 171 -4.07 15.94 -14.93
C VAL A 171 -5.23 14.95 -14.89
N LYS A 172 -5.00 13.70 -15.30
CA LYS A 172 -6.01 12.62 -15.27
C LYS A 172 -6.55 12.41 -13.85
N VAL A 173 -5.66 12.11 -12.90
CA VAL A 173 -6.08 11.81 -11.52
C VAL A 173 -6.68 13.03 -10.83
N THR A 174 -6.15 14.24 -11.12
CA THR A 174 -6.73 15.49 -10.59
C THR A 174 -8.16 15.69 -11.06
N LYS A 175 -8.44 15.47 -12.35
CA LYS A 175 -9.81 15.56 -12.90
C LYS A 175 -10.75 14.58 -12.21
N TYR A 176 -10.35 13.32 -12.09
CA TYR A 176 -11.13 12.30 -11.40
C TYR A 176 -11.46 12.71 -9.96
N LEU A 177 -10.48 13.15 -9.18
CA LEU A 177 -10.69 13.56 -7.79
C LEU A 177 -11.61 14.78 -7.68
N CYS A 178 -11.46 15.77 -8.57
CA CYS A 178 -12.36 16.93 -8.62
C CYS A 178 -13.80 16.54 -9.00
N GLU A 179 -13.98 15.61 -9.94
CA GLU A 179 -15.29 15.08 -10.33
C GLU A 179 -15.96 14.32 -9.18
N CYS A 180 -15.20 13.49 -8.45
CA CYS A 180 -15.67 12.85 -7.22
C CYS A 180 -16.15 13.88 -6.19
N TRP A 181 -15.36 14.93 -5.96
CA TRP A 181 -15.75 16.00 -5.03
C TRP A 181 -17.05 16.68 -5.46
N TRP A 182 -17.17 17.11 -6.72
CA TRP A 182 -18.34 17.84 -7.20
C TRP A 182 -19.61 17.00 -7.33
N SER A 183 -19.48 15.69 -7.58
CA SER A 183 -20.61 14.77 -7.64
C SER A 183 -21.05 14.22 -6.28
N SER A 184 -20.20 14.34 -5.25
CA SER A 184 -20.47 13.79 -3.91
C SER A 184 -21.38 14.64 -3.03
N TYR A 185 -21.69 15.88 -3.42
CA TYR A 185 -22.43 16.85 -2.59
C TYR A 185 -21.85 17.00 -1.16
N GLY A 186 -20.53 16.87 -1.03
CA GLY A 186 -19.81 16.99 0.25
C GLY A 186 -19.64 15.68 1.03
N ASN A 187 -20.12 14.54 0.51
CA ASN A 187 -19.93 13.22 1.13
C ASN A 187 -19.07 12.31 0.26
N ILE A 188 -17.76 12.55 0.24
CA ILE A 188 -16.83 11.64 -0.43
C ILE A 188 -16.83 10.32 0.34
N LYS A 189 -17.09 9.23 -0.38
CA LYS A 189 -16.92 7.87 0.11
C LYS A 189 -15.72 7.24 -0.57
N ASP A 190 -15.04 6.39 0.18
CA ASP A 190 -14.03 5.50 -0.36
C ASP A 190 -14.45 4.06 -0.08
N LYS A 191 -14.12 3.12 -0.97
CA LYS A 191 -14.56 1.72 -0.84
C LYS A 191 -13.95 1.00 0.37
N TRP A 192 -12.91 1.57 0.98
CA TRP A 192 -12.25 1.05 2.17
C TRP A 192 -12.95 1.44 3.49
N ILE A 193 -14.01 2.28 3.46
CA ILE A 193 -14.73 2.80 4.65
C ILE A 193 -16.25 2.60 4.55
#